data_AF-A0A6L9ZW91-F1
#
_entry.id   AF-A0A6L9ZW91-F1
#
_cell.length_a   1.000
_cell.length_b   1.000
_cell.length_c   1.000
_cell.angle_alpha   90.00
_cell.angle_beta   90.00
_cell.angle_gamma   90.00
#
_symmetry.space_group_name_H-M   'P 1'
#
loop_
_entity.id
_entity.type
_entity.pdbx_description
1 polymer ?
#
loop_
_entity_poly.entity_id
_entity_poly.type
_entity_poly.pdbx_seq_one_letter_code
_entity_poly.pdbx_strand_id
1 'polypeptide(L)' 'MRTAYQYKLRPNKEQLATIEMWLELLRRQYNYRLGERFSWWSENRCPVNACPLVMPIPRLRDNPDYY' A
#
# COMPACT_ATOMS: atom_id res chain seq x y z
N MET A 1 36.09 9.25 -23.47
CA MET A 1 35.40 7.95 -23.66
C MET A 1 34.02 8.05 -23.02
N ARG A 2 32.91 8.00 -23.76
CA ARG A 2 31.55 8.01 -23.18
C ARG A 2 31.08 6.55 -23.03
N THR A 3 31.13 6.00 -21.83
CA THR A 3 30.59 4.69 -21.49
C THR A 3 29.10 4.80 -21.16
N ALA A 4 28.26 5.01 -22.18
CA ALA A 4 26.82 4.95 -22.03
C ALA A 4 26.32 3.53 -22.36
N TYR A 5 26.65 2.55 -21.51
CA TYR A 5 26.09 1.21 -21.65
C TYR A 5 24.65 1.21 -21.13
N GLN A 6 23.70 1.00 -22.04
CA GLN A 6 22.33 0.68 -21.64
C GLN A 6 22.24 -0.82 -21.32
N TYR A 7 22.09 -1.13 -20.04
CA TYR A 7 21.83 -2.49 -19.59
C TYR A 7 20.34 -2.78 -19.74
N LYS A 8 20.01 -3.83 -20.49
CA LYS A 8 18.65 -4.38 -20.58
C LYS A 8 18.64 -5.78 -19.99
N LEU A 9 17.81 -5.99 -18.98
CA LEU A 9 17.50 -7.32 -18.48
C LEU A 9 16.80 -8.12 -19.60
N ARG A 10 17.31 -9.31 -19.89
CA ARG A 10 16.69 -10.29 -20.80
C ARG A 10 16.37 -11.55 -20.01
N PRO A 11 15.32 -11.52 -19.17
CA PRO A 11 14.95 -12.67 -18.37
C PRO A 11 14.46 -13.81 -19.28
N ASN A 12 14.76 -15.04 -18.89
CA ASN A 12 14.15 -16.21 -19.50
C ASN A 12 12.68 -16.35 -19.05
N LYS A 13 11.97 -17.34 -19.60
CA LYS A 13 10.53 -17.52 -19.32
C LYS A 13 10.21 -17.74 -17.84
N GLU A 14 11.04 -18.51 -17.14
CA GLU A 14 10.84 -18.80 -15.71
C GLU A 14 11.10 -17.57 -14.84
N GLN A 15 12.14 -16.81 -15.16
CA GLN A 15 12.44 -15.54 -14.50
C GLN A 15 11.32 -14.52 -14.71
N LEU A 16 10.76 -14.43 -15.93
CA LEU A 16 9.64 -13.53 -16.24
C LEU A 16 8.41 -13.87 -15.38
N ALA A 17 8.03 -15.15 -15.34
CA ALA A 17 6.90 -15.61 -14.54
C ALA A 17 7.08 -15.31 -13.04
N THR A 18 8.31 -15.48 -12.53
CA THR A 18 8.65 -15.17 -11.14
C THR A 18 8.51 -13.67 -10.85
N ILE A 19 9.04 -12.83 -11.75
CA ILE A 19 8.96 -11.36 -11.62
C ILE A 19 7.49 -10.91 -11.65
N GLU A 20 6.69 -11.42 -12.59
CA GLU A 20 5.28 -11.06 -12.70
C GLU A 20 4.48 -11.45 -11.46
N MET A 21 4.72 -12.65 -10.91
CA MET A 21 4.12 -13.10 -9.67
C MET A 21 4.47 -12.16 -8.50
N TRP A 22 5.75 -11.80 -8.35
CA TRP A 22 6.18 -10.90 -7.28
C TRP A 22 5.59 -9.51 -7.41
N LEU A 23 5.58 -8.95 -8.63
CA LEU A 23 4.98 -7.64 -8.88
C LEU A 23 3.49 -7.63 -8.51
N GLU A 24 2.76 -8.70 -8.81
CA GLU A 24 1.35 -8.79 -8.45
C GLU A 24 1.15 -8.89 -6.93
N LEU A 25 1.97 -9.67 -6.23
CA LEU A 25 1.92 -9.75 -4.76
C LEU A 25 2.22 -8.39 -4.12
N LEU A 26 3.26 -7.70 -4.57
CA LEU A 26 3.62 -6.38 -4.08
C LEU A 26 2.52 -5.34 -4.35
N ARG A 27 1.89 -5.38 -5.54
CA ARG A 27 0.77 -4.50 -5.88
C ARG A 27 -0.41 -4.71 -4.93
N ARG A 28 -0.77 -5.97 -4.65
CA ARG A 28 -1.86 -6.30 -3.72
C ARG A 28 -1.55 -5.84 -2.31
N GLN A 29 -0.33 -6.11 -1.82
CA GLN A 29 0.10 -5.69 -0.49
C GLN A 29 0.05 -4.16 -0.35
N TYR A 30 0.58 -3.44 -1.34
CA TYR A 30 0.55 -1.98 -1.34
C TYR A 30 -0.88 -1.44 -1.29
N ASN A 31 -1.77 -1.95 -2.14
CA ASN A 31 -3.17 -1.52 -2.18
C ASN A 31 -3.91 -1.82 -0.87
N TYR A 32 -3.64 -2.97 -0.26
CA TYR A 32 -4.20 -3.33 1.04
C TYR A 32 -3.77 -2.35 2.13
N ARG A 33 -2.45 -2.13 2.28
CA ARG A 33 -1.89 -1.20 3.28
C ARG A 33 -2.36 0.25 3.06
N LEU A 34 -2.50 0.67 1.80
CA LEU A 34 -3.07 1.98 1.47
C LEU A 34 -4.53 2.11 1.93
N GLY A 35 -5.33 1.05 1.72
CA GLY A 35 -6.70 0.97 2.20
C GLY A 35 -6.80 1.09 3.73
N GLU A 36 -5.94 0.38 4.46
CA GLU A 36 -5.89 0.46 5.93
C GLU A 36 -5.62 1.89 6.43
N ARG A 37 -4.73 2.63 5.77
CA ARG A 37 -4.45 4.04 6.11
C ARG A 37 -5.66 4.94 5.89
N PHE A 38 -6.40 4.74 4.79
CA PHE A 38 -7.62 5.50 4.55
C PHE A 38 -8.72 5.17 5.54
N SER A 39 -8.90 3.88 5.87
CA SER A 39 -9.83 3.45 6.93
C SER A 39 -9.46 4.10 8.25
N TRP A 40 -8.20 4.01 8.69
CA TRP A 40 -7.73 4.65 9.92
C TRP A 40 -8.00 6.17 9.92
N TRP A 41 -7.67 6.88 8.84
CA TRP A 41 -7.93 8.31 8.73
C TRP A 41 -9.42 8.66 8.82
N SER A 42 -10.27 7.85 8.20
CA SER A 42 -11.73 8.06 8.19
C SER A 42 -12.39 7.73 9.53
N GLU A 43 -11.91 6.69 10.21
CA GLU A 43 -12.45 6.20 11.49
C GLU A 43 -12.02 7.08 12.68
N ASN A 44 -10.85 7.73 12.59
CA ASN A 44 -10.29 8.54 13.67
C ASN A 44 -10.54 10.05 13.53
N ARG A 45 -11.26 10.50 12.49
CA ARG A 45 -11.61 11.91 12.32
C ARG A 45 -13.08 12.17 12.65
N CYS A 46 -13.38 13.30 13.27
CA CYS A 46 -14.73 13.86 13.29
C CYS A 46 -14.73 15.26 12.63
N PRO A 47 -15.83 15.67 11.97
CA PRO A 47 -15.99 17.05 11.55
C PRO A 47 -15.92 17.99 12.76
N VAL A 48 -15.14 19.07 12.66
CA VAL A 48 -14.98 20.07 13.75
C VAL A 48 -16.32 20.70 14.15
N ASN A 49 -17.27 20.74 13.21
CA ASN A 49 -18.60 21.34 13.36
C ASN A 49 -19.72 20.31 13.56
N ALA A 50 -19.42 19.01 13.64
CA ALA A 50 -20.44 17.98 13.84
C ALA A 50 -19.86 16.76 14.57
N CYS A 51 -20.43 16.43 15.74
CA CYS A 51 -20.22 15.14 16.38
C CYS A 51 -21.41 14.23 16.04
N PRO A 52 -21.28 13.24 15.15
CA PRO A 52 -22.34 12.26 14.96
C PRO A 52 -22.47 11.44 16.25
N LEU A 53 -23.58 11.62 16.98
CA LEU A 53 -23.91 10.89 18.22
C LEU A 53 -24.19 9.39 18.00
N VAL A 54 -23.92 8.87 16.80
CA VAL A 54 -24.11 7.48 16.43
C VAL A 54 -22.74 6.81 16.44
N MET A 55 -22.25 6.26 17.57
CA MET A 55 -21.16 5.27 17.52
C MET A 55 -21.06 4.45 18.82
N PRO A 56 -20.98 3.10 18.75
CA PRO A 56 -20.03 2.41 19.61
C PRO A 56 -18.63 2.88 19.19
N ILE A 57 -17.87 3.43 20.12
CA ILE A 57 -16.46 3.83 19.88
C ILE A 57 -15.74 2.57 19.35
N PRO A 58 -15.32 2.53 18.07
CA PRO A 58 -14.56 1.40 17.57
C PRO A 58 -13.27 1.33 18.39
N ARG A 59 -12.75 0.12 18.64
CA ARG A 59 -11.46 0.01 19.34
C ARG A 59 -10.45 0.85 18.56
N LEU A 60 -9.75 1.76 19.25
CA LEU A 60 -8.67 2.51 18.66
C LEU A 60 -7.75 1.52 17.95
N ARG A 61 -7.62 1.68 16.64
CA ARG A 61 -6.61 0.96 15.88
C ARG A 61 -5.28 1.64 16.12
N ASP A 62 -4.27 0.84 16.40
CA ASP A 62 -2.89 1.30 16.41
C ASP A 62 -2.56 1.96 15.08
N ASN A 63 -1.73 3.00 15.12
CA ASN A 63 -1.26 3.65 13.91
C ASN A 63 -0.55 2.58 13.04
N PRO A 64 -0.97 2.35 11.79
CA PRO A 64 -0.32 1.38 10.94
C PRO A 64 1.16 1.73 10.79
N ASP A 65 2.03 0.74 11.02
CA ASP A 65 3.47 0.90 10.82
C ASP A 65 3.75 1.36 9.38
N TYR A 66 4.76 2.22 9.23
CA TYR A 66 5.30 2.60 7.93
C TYR A 66 5.95 1.43 7.19
N TYR A 67 6.28 0.34 7.91
CA TYR A 67 7.00 -0.83 7.43
C TYR A 67 6.17 -2.13 7.44
#